data_AF-A0A7C6VL46-F1
#
_entry.id   AF-A0A7C6VL46-F1
#
_cell.length_a   1.000
_cell.length_b   1.000
_cell.length_c   1.000
_cell.angle_alpha   90.00
_cell.angle_beta   90.00
_cell.angle_gamma   90.00
#
_symmetry.space_group_name_H-M   'P 1'
#
loop_
_entity.id
_entity.type
_entity.pdbx_description
1 polymer ?
#
loop_
_entity_poly.entity_id
_entity_poly.type
_entity_poly.pdbx_seq_one_letter_code
_entity_poly.pdbx_strand_id
1 'polypeptide(L)'
;MNIQPRIAPVGDSALLVELGRSIDPTLQAAVSALEQAISREPHPAIIEWVPTYCSLMVYYNPLQVSYQELASWLEQRCQRLEQTGPIQRR
;
A
#
# COMPACT_ATOMS: atom_id res chain seq x y z
N MET A 1 -14.40 6.63 2.76
CA MET A 1 -13.45 5.78 3.51
C MET A 1 -12.22 6.63 3.71
N ASN A 2 -11.86 7.00 4.95
CA ASN A 2 -10.68 7.82 5.21
C ASN A 2 -9.57 6.89 5.71
N ILE A 3 -8.76 6.40 4.78
CA ILE A 3 -7.63 5.50 5.01
C ILE A 3 -6.43 6.37 5.36
N GLN A 4 -6.03 6.37 6.63
CA GLN A 4 -4.74 6.94 7.03
C GLN A 4 -3.74 5.80 7.15
N PRO A 5 -2.94 5.52 6.09
CA PRO A 5 -2.00 4.41 6.13
C PRO A 5 -0.92 4.68 7.19
N ARG A 6 -0.63 3.68 8.02
CA ARG A 6 0.59 3.67 8.83
C ARG A 6 1.65 2.89 8.06
N ILE A 7 2.72 3.57 7.67
CA ILE A 7 3.90 2.94 7.08
C ILE A 7 4.98 2.80 8.14
N ALA A 8 5.50 1.59 8.29
CA ALA A 8 6.57 1.30 9.23
C ALA A 8 7.67 0.45 8.55
N PRO A 9 8.96 0.70 8.83
CA PRO A 9 10.03 -0.16 8.36
C PRO A 9 9.94 -1.54 9.04
N VAL A 10 10.29 -2.59 8.30
CA VAL A 10 10.39 -3.96 8.81
C VAL A 10 11.75 -4.51 8.37
N GLY A 11 12.70 -4.55 9.30
CA GLY A 11 14.09 -4.84 8.98
C GLY A 11 14.70 -3.80 8.03
N ASP A 12 15.67 -4.22 7.22
CA ASP A 12 16.45 -3.31 6.36
C ASP A 12 15.91 -3.21 4.92
N SER A 13 15.06 -4.15 4.50
CA SER A 13 14.63 -4.30 3.09
C SER A 13 13.13 -4.51 2.94
N ALA A 14 12.34 -4.23 3.98
CA ALA A 14 10.89 -4.28 3.89
C ALA A 14 10.23 -3.13 4.64
N LEU A 15 8.97 -2.88 4.29
CA LEU A 15 8.09 -1.97 4.97
C LEU A 15 6.68 -2.55 5.01
N LEU A 16 5.97 -2.23 6.09
CA LEU A 16 4.59 -2.62 6.30
C LEU A 16 3.69 -1.41 6.05
N VAL A 17 2.70 -1.56 5.19
CA VAL A 17 1.63 -0.58 4.97
C VAL A 17 0.36 -1.08 5.66
N GLU A 18 0.02 -0.51 6.81
CA GLU A 18 -1.23 -0.81 7.53
C GLU A 18 -2.31 0.21 7.13
N LEU A 19 -3.42 -0.27 6.56
CA LEU A 19 -4.53 0.59 6.11
C LEU A 19 -5.60 0.81 7.20
N GLY A 20 -5.51 0.09 8.32
CA GLY A 20 -6.42 0.20 9.45
C GLY A 20 -6.20 -0.90 10.48
N ARG A 21 -6.96 -0.86 11.59
CA ARG A 21 -6.84 -1.79 12.73
C ARG A 21 -8.14 -2.46 13.15
N SER A 22 -9.23 -2.23 12.43
CA SER A 22 -10.52 -2.89 12.67
C SER A 22 -10.67 -4.13 11.80
N ILE A 23 -11.45 -5.10 12.26
CA ILE A 23 -11.95 -6.18 11.39
C ILE A 23 -13.10 -5.58 10.58
N ASP A 24 -12.77 -4.90 9.49
CA ASP A 24 -13.71 -4.21 8.61
C ASP A 24 -13.52 -4.71 7.16
N PRO A 25 -14.56 -5.27 6.52
CA PRO A 25 -14.51 -5.73 5.13
C PRO A 25 -14.03 -4.66 4.13
N THR A 26 -14.25 -3.38 4.46
CA THR A 26 -13.79 -2.26 3.62
C THR A 26 -12.26 -2.11 3.60
N LEU A 27 -11.56 -2.57 4.65
CA LEU A 27 -10.09 -2.60 4.70
C LEU A 27 -9.51 -3.68 3.79
N GLN A 28 -10.12 -4.87 3.77
CA GLN A 28 -9.70 -5.93 2.84
C GLN A 28 -9.82 -5.48 1.38
N ALA A 29 -10.91 -4.77 1.04
CA ALA A 29 -11.10 -4.19 -0.28
C ALA A 29 -10.04 -3.11 -0.59
N ALA A 30 -9.65 -2.31 0.40
CA ALA A 30 -8.58 -1.32 0.25
C ALA A 30 -7.20 -1.96 0.03
N VAL A 31 -6.87 -3.03 0.77
CA VAL A 31 -5.62 -3.80 0.55
C VAL A 31 -5.58 -4.36 -0.87
N SER A 32 -6.69 -4.94 -1.32
CA SER A 32 -6.81 -5.49 -2.68
C SER A 32 -6.69 -4.41 -3.75
N ALA A 33 -7.22 -3.20 -3.50
CA ALA A 33 -7.10 -2.08 -4.41
C ALA A 33 -5.67 -1.51 -4.46
N LEU A 34 -4.97 -1.48 -3.32
CA LEU A 34 -3.56 -1.10 -3.26
C LEU A 34 -2.68 -2.10 -4.01
N GLU A 35 -2.92 -3.40 -3.81
CA GLU A 35 -2.24 -4.47 -4.55
C GLU A 35 -2.38 -4.29 -6.07
N GLN A 36 -3.62 -4.05 -6.55
CA GLN A 36 -3.87 -3.80 -7.96
C GLN A 36 -3.18 -2.53 -8.47
N ALA A 37 -3.17 -1.45 -7.68
CA ALA A 37 -2.45 -0.23 -8.03
C ALA A 37 -0.93 -0.49 -8.15
N ILE A 38 -0.38 -1.35 -7.30
CA ILE A 38 1.02 -1.76 -7.37
C ILE A 38 1.32 -2.62 -8.57
N SER A 39 0.47 -3.60 -8.86
CA SER A 39 0.64 -4.45 -10.03
C SER A 39 0.54 -3.69 -11.35
N ARG A 40 -0.28 -2.62 -11.43
CA ARG A 40 -0.46 -1.83 -12.66
C ARG A 40 0.71 -0.89 -12.97
N GLU A 41 1.41 -0.43 -11.94
CA GLU A 41 2.47 0.56 -12.06
C GLU A 41 3.64 0.18 -11.12
N PRO A 42 4.31 -0.96 -11.31
CA PRO A 42 5.29 -1.42 -10.32
C PRO A 42 6.46 -0.43 -10.17
N HIS A 43 6.92 -0.20 -8.94
CA HIS A 43 8.18 0.50 -8.72
C HIS A 43 9.34 -0.45 -9.02
N PRO A 44 10.37 -0.05 -9.78
CA PRO A 44 11.46 -0.94 -10.16
C PRO A 44 12.23 -1.52 -8.97
N ALA A 45 12.26 -0.80 -7.84
CA ALA A 45 12.92 -1.26 -6.62
C ALA A 45 12.08 -2.23 -5.76
N ILE A 46 10.78 -2.42 -6.03
CA ILE A 46 9.96 -3.40 -5.30
C ILE A 46 10.25 -4.79 -5.85
N ILE A 47 10.58 -5.71 -4.94
CA ILE A 47 10.89 -7.11 -5.27
C ILE A 47 9.62 -7.95 -5.20
N GLU A 48 8.84 -7.80 -4.12
CA GLU A 48 7.61 -8.53 -3.87
C GLU A 48 6.70 -7.77 -2.89
N TRP A 49 5.42 -8.13 -2.88
CA TRP A 49 4.46 -7.67 -1.88
C TRP A 49 3.58 -8.83 -1.43
N VAL A 50 3.23 -8.84 -0.15
CA VAL A 50 2.42 -9.90 0.46
C VAL A 50 1.23 -9.26 1.19
N PRO A 51 -0.01 -9.43 0.67
CA PRO A 51 -1.19 -8.90 1.34
C PRO A 51 -1.52 -9.71 2.60
N THR A 52 -2.02 -9.02 3.62
CA THR A 52 -2.67 -9.60 4.78
C THR A 52 -4.11 -9.08 4.88
N TYR A 53 -4.75 -9.23 6.04
CA TYR A 53 -6.14 -8.80 6.23
C TYR A 53 -6.34 -7.27 6.10
N CYS A 54 -5.48 -6.47 6.74
CA CYS A 54 -5.59 -5.01 6.76
C CYS A 54 -4.27 -4.30 6.46
N SER A 55 -3.26 -5.04 6.01
CA SER A 55 -1.95 -4.50 5.68
C SER A 55 -1.36 -5.17 4.45
N LEU A 56 -0.33 -4.52 3.90
CA LEU A 56 0.47 -5.03 2.80
C LEU A 56 1.94 -4.96 3.21
N MET A 57 2.62 -6.10 3.24
CA MET A 57 4.08 -6.15 3.37
C MET A 57 4.69 -5.88 1.99
N VAL A 58 5.71 -5.02 1.92
CA VAL A 58 6.42 -4.71 0.68
C VAL A 58 7.91 -4.91 0.92
N TYR A 59 8.52 -5.79 0.14
CA TYR A 59 9.96 -6.01 0.13
C TYR A 59 10.58 -5.26 -1.04
N TYR A 60 11.71 -4.60 -0.79
CA TYR A 60 12.35 -3.72 -1.76
C TYR A 60 13.87 -3.83 -1.70
N ASN A 61 14.53 -3.35 -2.76
CA ASN A 61 15.97 -3.23 -2.80
C ASN A 61 16.42 -1.86 -2.26
N PRO A 62 17.00 -1.77 -1.04
CA PRO A 62 17.41 -0.49 -0.45
C PRO A 62 18.58 0.17 -1.19
N LEU A 63 19.28 -0.55 -2.09
CA LEU A 63 20.32 0.03 -2.95
C LEU A 63 19.73 0.80 -4.15
N GLN A 64 18.44 0.63 -4.44
CA GLN A 64 17.75 1.31 -5.54
C GLN A 64 16.81 2.42 -5.08
N VAL A 65 16.28 2.35 -3.86
CA VAL A 65 15.37 3.34 -3.28
C VAL A 65 15.54 3.39 -1.77
N SER A 66 15.48 4.58 -1.18
CA SER A 66 15.45 4.68 0.28
C SER A 66 14.07 4.33 0.84
N TYR A 67 14.02 3.99 2.13
CA TYR A 67 12.76 3.82 2.85
C TYR A 67 11.82 5.02 2.68
N GLN A 68 12.35 6.24 2.81
CA GLN A 68 11.55 7.46 2.79
C GLN A 68 10.93 7.72 1.41
N GLU A 69 11.68 7.49 0.34
CA GLU A 69 11.19 7.62 -1.03
C GLU A 69 10.10 6.59 -1.33
N LEU A 70 10.33 5.32 -0.97
CA LEU A 70 9.36 4.26 -1.21
C LEU A 70 8.09 4.43 -0.35
N ALA A 71 8.24 4.84 0.91
CA ALA A 71 7.13 5.16 1.79
C ALA A 71 6.26 6.29 1.20
N SER A 72 6.87 7.41 0.77
CA SER A 72 6.14 8.52 0.14
C SER A 72 5.38 8.07 -1.10
N TRP A 73 5.98 7.23 -1.93
CA TRP A 73 5.32 6.71 -3.13
C TRP A 73 4.14 5.78 -2.79
N LEU A 74 4.24 4.97 -1.73
CA LEU A 74 3.14 4.14 -1.22
C LEU A 74 2.03 4.97 -0.56
N GLU A 75 2.37 6.04 0.14
CA GLU A 75 1.39 7.01 0.68
C GLU A 75 0.59 7.64 -0.45
N GLN A 76 1.26 8.12 -1.50
CA GLN A 76 0.60 8.70 -2.69
C GLN A 76 -0.33 7.69 -3.37
N ARG A 77 0.03 6.40 -3.37
CA ARG A 77 -0.86 5.34 -3.87
C ARG A 77 -2.09 5.18 -3.03
N CYS A 78 -1.94 5.14 -1.72
CA CYS A 78 -3.07 5.05 -0.81
C CYS A 78 -4.01 6.26 -0.99
N GLN A 79 -3.47 7.48 -1.12
CA GLN A 79 -4.25 8.69 -1.37
C GLN A 79 -5.04 8.64 -2.69
N ARG A 80 -4.46 8.08 -3.76
CA ARG A 80 -5.17 7.87 -5.04
C ARG A 80 -6.38 6.93 -4.89
N LEU A 81 -6.31 5.93 -4.00
CA LEU A 81 -7.44 5.04 -3.73
C LEU A 81 -8.61 5.79 -3.09
N GLU A 82 -8.34 6.74 -2.19
CA GLU A 82 -9.39 7.56 -1.56
C GLU A 82 -10.12 8.46 -2.57
N GLN A 83 -9.37 9.00 -3.54
CA GLN A 83 -9.91 9.87 -4.60
C GLN A 83 -10.71 9.10 -5.65
N THR A 84 -10.55 7.78 -5.74
CA THR A 84 -11.30 6.89 -6.65
C THR A 84 -12.59 6.36 -6.00
N GLY A 85 -13.14 7.09 -5.02
CA GLY A 85 -14.45 6.82 -4.41
C GLY A 85 -15.56 6.61 -5.46
N PRO A 86 -16.64 5.88 -5.10
CA PRO A 86 -17.38 5.04 -6.03
C PRO A 86 -17.91 5.83 -7.21
N ILE A 87 -17.47 5.45 -8.42
CA ILE A 87 -18.23 5.73 -9.64
C ILE A 87 -19.56 4.97 -9.47
N GLN A 88 -20.61 5.68 -9.06
CA GLN A 88 -21.99 5.24 -9.24
C GLN A 88 -22.21 5.04 -10.74
N ARG A 89 -21.99 3.82 -11.23
CA ARG A 89 -22.50 3.42 -12.54
C ARG A 89 -23.97 3.05 -12.34
N ARG A 90 -24.80 3.89 -12.98
CA ARG A 90 -26.25 3.78 -13.14
C ARG A 90 -26.72 2.39 -13.53
#